data_AF-A0A355Q2N1-F1
#
_entry.id   AF-A0A355Q2N1-F1
#
_cell.length_a   1.000
_cell.length_b   1.000
_cell.length_c   1.000
_cell.angle_alpha   90.00
_cell.angle_beta   90.00
_cell.angle_gamma   90.00
#
_symmetry.space_group_name_H-M   'P 1'
#
loop_
_entity.id
_entity.type
_entity.pdbx_description
1 polymer ?
#
loop_
_entity_poly.entity_id
_entity_poly.type
_entity_poly.pdbx_seq_one_letter_code
_entity_poly.pdbx_strand_id
1 'polypeptide(L)'
;MRLFLFLLIALGLWSQGLQAQGVVSERGQAAVRVYNENYVRARESAITIAKKDILTRTMTQFLKPEDVEQLYPVLENRLLNEPDSFIESTRVIEEFADDKAQEFFVVMEARLYRSRIIGGLQQLAIPLQNDLTQPISIRLRFDESEWFVKADQEKLLKSMLQRRLAPYRIFLGEEQENLDAPVFDLRFSKAAQQLLNKNFNSATIGIQLLLKNQGQTLGEVYAQRLISNRNAGFVIAVLLDQLMLDWAPLIRDLRQLQRKDDGQLRLEVLNAPSAEMEDELFRSVGRQIGWNQPTLHMLTPYSVVYQGRPEQQHSAIFESLQEFQESRFRSRELGREQSTIFWRLDWNESLQPLKKALENPPDWPETKPLIDWSLPENHQGIFYLPIQSSVYAELSNRGSSHWFFLELPKEVKANWQISWDVLGSTKLQPEIFLLDSKRKRINQQLMMKKKAITINYENIPENGKLFLRISDEIGYIKSSVGGYQSFRYVIRVEKK
;
A
#
# COMPACT_ATOMS: atom_id res chain seq x y z
N MET A 1 0.59 22.67 -42.08
CA MET A 1 -0.28 22.68 -40.88
C MET A 1 -0.46 21.33 -40.18
N ARG A 2 -0.35 20.17 -40.86
CA ARG A 2 -0.46 18.84 -40.22
C ARG A 2 0.84 18.30 -39.57
N LEU A 3 2.02 18.86 -39.90
CA LEU A 3 3.28 18.49 -39.24
C LEU A 3 3.49 19.15 -37.87
N PHE A 4 2.88 20.31 -37.61
CA PHE A 4 3.03 21.01 -36.33
C PHE A 4 2.22 20.36 -35.19
N LEU A 5 1.14 19.63 -35.54
CA LEU A 5 0.31 18.91 -34.56
C LEU A 5 0.99 17.63 -34.04
N PHE A 6 1.80 16.96 -34.87
CA PHE A 6 2.59 15.80 -34.43
C PHE A 6 3.78 16.19 -33.57
N LEU A 7 4.36 17.38 -33.76
CA LEU A 7 5.44 17.87 -32.91
C LEU A 7 4.94 18.26 -31.51
N LEU A 8 3.71 18.75 -31.37
CA LEU A 8 3.10 19.06 -30.07
C LEU A 8 2.67 17.79 -29.30
N ILE A 9 2.29 16.71 -30.01
CA ILE A 9 2.00 15.40 -29.39
C ILE A 9 3.32 14.69 -29.00
N ALA A 10 4.41 14.90 -29.74
CA ALA A 10 5.74 14.38 -29.38
C ALA A 10 6.44 15.19 -28.27
N LEU A 11 6.20 16.51 -28.18
CA LEU A 11 6.69 17.35 -27.08
C LEU A 11 5.89 17.16 -25.78
N GLY A 12 4.64 16.69 -25.85
CA GLY A 12 3.85 16.27 -24.68
C GLY A 12 4.30 14.95 -24.04
N LEU A 13 5.18 14.19 -24.71
CA LEU A 13 5.81 12.97 -24.17
C LEU A 13 7.21 13.23 -23.60
N TRP A 14 7.71 14.46 -23.68
CA TRP A 14 9.04 14.88 -23.21
C TRP A 14 8.97 15.98 -22.14
N SER A 15 7.91 15.95 -21.33
CA SER A 15 7.91 16.54 -19.99
C SER A 15 7.91 15.42 -18.94
N GLN A 16 9.00 14.64 -18.86
CA GLN A 16 9.38 13.99 -17.60
C GLN A 16 10.00 15.03 -16.65
N GLY A 17 9.31 16.16 -16.52
CA GLY A 17 9.58 17.20 -15.55
C GLY A 17 8.70 16.96 -14.35
N LEU A 18 9.35 16.75 -13.20
CA LEU A 18 8.81 16.49 -11.87
C LEU A 18 8.46 15.02 -11.60
N GLN A 19 9.48 14.32 -11.10
CA GLN A 19 9.29 13.43 -9.96
C GLN A 19 8.25 14.04 -8.99
N ALA A 20 7.28 13.23 -8.54
CA ALA A 20 6.14 13.59 -7.69
C ALA A 20 4.80 13.97 -8.41
N GLN A 21 4.33 13.15 -9.35
CA GLN A 21 2.93 12.74 -9.25
C GLN A 21 2.90 11.49 -8.36
N GLY A 22 2.90 11.68 -7.03
CA GLY A 22 3.00 10.60 -6.04
C GLY A 22 1.84 9.60 -6.06
N VAL A 23 0.79 9.89 -6.84
CA VAL A 23 -0.47 9.15 -6.85
C VAL A 23 -0.94 8.87 -8.28
N VAL A 24 -1.40 7.65 -8.55
CA VAL A 24 -2.00 7.20 -9.81
C VAL A 24 -3.49 6.97 -9.59
N SER A 25 -4.36 7.37 -10.52
CA SER A 25 -5.79 7.07 -10.46
C SER A 25 -6.14 5.91 -11.40
N GLU A 26 -6.88 4.93 -10.91
CA GLU A 26 -7.25 3.74 -11.69
C GLU A 26 -8.65 3.25 -11.33
N ARG A 27 -9.34 2.60 -12.28
CA ARG A 27 -10.72 2.11 -12.10
C ARG A 27 -10.78 0.59 -12.10
N GLY A 28 -11.73 0.07 -11.32
CA GLY A 28 -12.01 -1.36 -11.26
C GLY A 28 -13.46 -1.61 -10.88
N GLN A 29 -13.83 -2.87 -10.99
CA GLN A 29 -15.21 -3.30 -10.79
C GLN A 29 -15.26 -4.70 -10.18
N ALA A 30 -16.34 -4.98 -9.46
CA ALA A 30 -16.58 -6.31 -8.91
C ALA A 30 -18.07 -6.61 -8.87
N ALA A 31 -18.38 -7.91 -9.00
CA ALA A 31 -19.70 -8.46 -8.80
C ALA A 31 -19.61 -9.55 -7.71
N VAL A 32 -20.49 -9.50 -6.72
CA VAL A 32 -20.50 -10.47 -5.62
C VAL A 32 -21.92 -10.98 -5.39
N ARG A 33 -22.04 -12.30 -5.31
CA ARG A 33 -23.32 -12.95 -5.00
C ARG A 33 -23.84 -12.55 -3.63
N VAL A 34 -25.12 -12.20 -3.56
CA VAL A 34 -25.84 -11.89 -2.33
C VAL A 34 -26.31 -13.19 -1.70
N TYR A 35 -25.85 -13.49 -0.49
CA TYR A 35 -26.30 -14.63 0.29
C TYR A 35 -27.24 -14.16 1.40
N ASN A 36 -28.38 -14.84 1.55
CA ASN A 36 -29.40 -14.56 2.57
C ASN A 36 -29.83 -13.09 2.62
N GLU A 37 -29.96 -12.44 1.44
CA GLU A 37 -30.34 -11.02 1.32
C GLU A 37 -29.42 -10.04 2.08
N ASN A 38 -28.19 -10.46 2.44
CA ASN A 38 -27.26 -9.62 3.16
C ASN A 38 -26.45 -8.73 2.20
N TYR A 39 -27.10 -7.67 1.71
CA TYR A 39 -26.52 -6.70 0.79
C TYR A 39 -25.34 -5.92 1.39
N VAL A 40 -25.33 -5.71 2.71
CA VAL A 40 -24.22 -5.01 3.39
C VAL A 40 -22.93 -5.82 3.25
N ARG A 41 -22.99 -7.12 3.56
CA ARG A 41 -21.85 -8.02 3.42
C ARG A 41 -21.42 -8.18 1.96
N ALA A 42 -22.38 -8.26 1.04
CA ALA A 42 -22.09 -8.36 -0.39
C ALA A 42 -21.38 -7.10 -0.91
N ARG A 43 -21.82 -5.91 -0.48
CA ARG A 43 -21.17 -4.62 -0.77
C ARG A 43 -19.75 -4.55 -0.23
N GLU A 44 -19.53 -4.86 1.05
CA GLU A 44 -18.18 -4.86 1.66
C GLU A 44 -17.22 -5.79 0.91
N SER A 45 -17.72 -6.97 0.52
CA SER A 45 -16.97 -7.95 -0.25
C SER A 45 -16.66 -7.42 -1.66
N ALA A 46 -17.65 -6.82 -2.34
CA ALA A 46 -17.48 -6.25 -3.67
C ALA A 46 -16.46 -5.10 -3.67
N ILE A 47 -16.51 -4.21 -2.68
CA ILE A 47 -15.53 -3.13 -2.52
C ILE A 47 -14.12 -3.70 -2.31
N THR A 48 -13.99 -4.73 -1.47
CA THR A 48 -12.69 -5.39 -1.23
C THR A 48 -12.13 -6.00 -2.51
N ILE A 49 -12.96 -6.69 -3.30
CA ILE A 49 -12.55 -7.29 -4.58
C ILE A 49 -12.21 -6.21 -5.60
N ALA A 50 -12.99 -5.13 -5.68
CA ALA A 50 -12.74 -4.04 -6.62
C ALA A 50 -11.43 -3.30 -6.28
N LYS A 51 -11.10 -3.10 -4.99
CA LYS A 51 -9.78 -2.57 -4.57
C LYS A 51 -8.63 -3.48 -5.01
N LYS A 52 -8.79 -4.81 -4.90
CA LYS A 52 -7.81 -5.78 -5.40
C LYS A 52 -7.63 -5.70 -6.92
N ASP A 53 -8.74 -5.61 -7.67
CA ASP A 53 -8.73 -5.44 -9.13
C ASP A 53 -7.98 -4.15 -9.52
N ILE A 54 -8.31 -3.03 -8.86
CA ILE A 54 -7.66 -1.74 -9.09
C ILE A 54 -6.14 -1.82 -8.85
N LEU A 55 -5.73 -2.36 -7.70
CA LEU A 55 -4.30 -2.48 -7.37
C LEU A 55 -3.57 -3.38 -8.38
N THR A 56 -4.19 -4.51 -8.77
CA THR A 56 -3.64 -5.44 -9.78
C THR A 56 -3.48 -4.75 -11.13
N ARG A 57 -4.50 -4.02 -11.60
CA ARG A 57 -4.42 -3.24 -12.85
C ARG A 57 -3.34 -2.18 -12.78
N THR A 58 -3.23 -1.49 -11.64
CA THR A 58 -2.20 -0.45 -11.47
C THR A 58 -0.80 -1.05 -11.55
N MET A 59 -0.59 -2.27 -11.04
CA MET A 59 0.70 -2.99 -11.15
C MET A 59 1.10 -3.28 -12.61
N THR A 60 0.14 -3.39 -13.54
CA THR A 60 0.44 -3.56 -14.98
C THR A 60 1.09 -2.34 -15.63
N GLN A 61 1.10 -1.19 -14.96
CA GLN A 61 1.86 -0.02 -15.39
C GLN A 61 3.37 -0.16 -15.10
N PHE A 62 3.74 -1.09 -14.22
CA PHE A 62 5.14 -1.34 -13.79
C PHE A 62 5.66 -2.70 -14.22
N LEU A 63 4.77 -3.67 -14.45
CA LEU A 63 5.07 -5.04 -14.82
C LEU A 63 4.36 -5.39 -16.11
N LYS A 64 4.91 -6.34 -16.87
CA LYS A 64 4.20 -6.87 -18.03
C LYS A 64 2.94 -7.64 -17.58
N PRO A 65 1.83 -7.63 -18.35
CA PRO A 65 0.63 -8.38 -17.98
C PRO A 65 0.89 -9.86 -17.72
N GLU A 66 1.75 -10.50 -18.53
CA GLU A 66 2.17 -11.90 -18.34
C GLU A 66 2.92 -12.15 -17.03
N ASP A 67 3.69 -11.17 -16.55
CA ASP A 67 4.42 -11.26 -15.28
C ASP A 67 3.46 -11.11 -14.10
N VAL A 68 2.46 -10.23 -14.20
CA VAL A 68 1.41 -10.07 -13.19
C VAL A 68 0.62 -11.37 -13.01
N GLU A 69 0.25 -12.03 -14.11
CA GLU A 69 -0.46 -13.31 -14.06
C GLU A 69 0.39 -14.39 -13.36
N GLN A 70 1.67 -14.51 -13.74
CA GLN A 70 2.58 -15.50 -13.16
C GLN A 70 2.87 -15.23 -11.68
N LEU A 71 2.97 -13.96 -11.30
CA LEU A 71 3.25 -13.54 -9.92
C LEU A 71 1.99 -13.42 -9.06
N TYR A 72 0.79 -13.61 -9.62
CA TYR A 72 -0.47 -13.39 -8.90
C TYR A 72 -0.52 -14.06 -7.52
N PRO A 73 -0.08 -15.33 -7.32
CA PRO A 73 -0.06 -15.94 -5.99
C PRO A 73 0.80 -15.18 -4.96
N VAL A 74 1.95 -14.64 -5.39
CA VAL A 74 2.84 -13.85 -4.52
C VAL A 74 2.24 -12.47 -4.27
N LEU A 75 1.76 -11.81 -5.33
CA LEU A 75 1.12 -10.50 -5.23
C LEU A 75 -0.09 -10.58 -4.30
N GLU A 76 -0.93 -11.60 -4.45
CA GLU A 76 -2.09 -11.82 -3.59
C GLU A 76 -1.70 -12.01 -2.13
N ASN A 77 -0.75 -12.91 -1.87
CA ASN A 77 -0.32 -13.22 -0.51
C ASN A 77 0.34 -12.02 0.19
N ARG A 78 1.14 -11.23 -0.54
CA ARG A 78 2.04 -10.22 0.04
C ARG A 78 1.55 -8.78 -0.08
N LEU A 79 0.75 -8.46 -1.10
CA LEU A 79 0.34 -7.08 -1.41
C LEU A 79 -1.18 -6.92 -1.53
N LEU A 80 -1.87 -7.76 -2.30
CA LEU A 80 -3.29 -7.54 -2.63
C LEU A 80 -4.24 -7.84 -1.48
N ASN A 81 -3.83 -8.60 -0.45
CA ASN A 81 -4.67 -8.85 0.72
C ASN A 81 -4.85 -7.62 1.63
N GLU A 82 -3.98 -6.61 1.51
CA GLU A 82 -4.07 -5.35 2.27
C GLU A 82 -3.99 -4.13 1.32
N PRO A 83 -4.96 -3.97 0.40
CA PRO A 83 -4.87 -2.96 -0.66
C PRO A 83 -4.92 -1.52 -0.12
N ASP A 84 -5.53 -1.31 1.06
CA ASP A 84 -5.65 0.01 1.68
C ASP A 84 -4.30 0.65 2.03
N SER A 85 -3.25 -0.15 2.27
CA SER A 85 -1.89 0.36 2.51
C SER A 85 -1.29 1.08 1.31
N PHE A 86 -1.82 0.82 0.11
CA PHE A 86 -1.40 1.40 -1.17
C PHE A 86 -2.36 2.49 -1.68
N ILE A 87 -3.53 2.65 -1.05
CA ILE A 87 -4.60 3.53 -1.52
C ILE A 87 -4.63 4.81 -0.69
N GLU A 88 -4.62 5.95 -1.37
CA GLU A 88 -4.77 7.27 -0.79
C GLU A 88 -6.25 7.62 -0.57
N SER A 89 -7.06 7.37 -1.60
CA SER A 89 -8.51 7.57 -1.56
C SER A 89 -9.21 6.67 -2.57
N THR A 90 -10.50 6.41 -2.34
CA THR A 90 -11.34 5.60 -3.23
C THR A 90 -12.61 6.33 -3.57
N ARG A 91 -13.18 6.06 -4.74
CA ARG A 91 -14.43 6.62 -5.24
C ARG A 91 -15.30 5.55 -5.87
N VAL A 92 -16.37 5.13 -5.22
CA VAL A 92 -17.39 4.31 -5.90
C VAL A 92 -18.10 5.20 -6.93
N ILE A 93 -18.05 4.77 -8.19
CA ILE A 93 -18.66 5.42 -9.35
C ILE A 93 -20.09 4.93 -9.51
N GLU A 94 -20.31 3.63 -9.38
CA GLU A 94 -21.58 2.95 -9.57
C GLU A 94 -21.69 1.80 -8.56
N GLU A 95 -22.87 1.60 -7.98
CA GLU A 95 -23.21 0.37 -7.25
C GLU A 95 -24.68 0.04 -7.42
N PHE A 96 -25.01 -1.23 -7.58
CA PHE A 96 -26.39 -1.69 -7.66
C PHE A 96 -26.52 -3.16 -7.27
N ALA A 97 -27.69 -3.53 -6.76
CA ALA A 97 -28.09 -4.90 -6.59
C ALA A 97 -28.94 -5.33 -7.79
N ASP A 98 -28.57 -6.45 -8.42
CA ASP A 98 -29.43 -7.14 -9.38
C ASP A 98 -30.15 -8.27 -8.64
N ASP A 99 -31.40 -8.02 -8.28
CA ASP A 99 -32.26 -8.98 -7.58
C ASP A 99 -32.53 -10.24 -8.42
N LYS A 100 -32.46 -10.16 -9.76
CA LYS A 100 -32.65 -11.30 -10.65
C LYS A 100 -31.41 -12.19 -10.69
N ALA A 101 -30.22 -11.58 -10.75
CA ALA A 101 -28.95 -12.29 -10.71
C ALA A 101 -28.53 -12.70 -9.28
N GLN A 102 -29.15 -12.12 -8.25
CA GLN A 102 -28.73 -12.23 -6.85
C GLN A 102 -27.27 -11.78 -6.67
N GLU A 103 -26.91 -10.67 -7.31
CA GLU A 103 -25.55 -10.12 -7.32
C GLU A 103 -25.53 -8.65 -6.94
N PHE A 104 -24.48 -8.24 -6.24
CA PHE A 104 -24.17 -6.86 -5.95
C PHE A 104 -22.98 -6.42 -6.80
N PHE A 105 -23.16 -5.37 -7.57
CA PHE A 105 -22.16 -4.80 -8.46
C PHE A 105 -21.61 -3.50 -7.89
N VAL A 106 -20.30 -3.30 -8.04
CA VAL A 106 -19.63 -2.04 -7.75
C VAL A 106 -18.64 -1.71 -8.87
N VAL A 107 -18.64 -0.45 -9.31
CA VAL A 107 -17.60 0.15 -10.13
C VAL A 107 -17.00 1.28 -9.31
N MET A 108 -15.69 1.31 -9.18
CA MET A 108 -15.00 2.33 -8.39
C MET A 108 -13.68 2.77 -9.02
N GLU A 109 -13.24 3.95 -8.63
CA GLU A 109 -11.94 4.54 -8.92
C GLU A 109 -11.13 4.57 -7.61
N ALA A 110 -9.83 4.38 -7.66
CA ALA A 110 -8.97 4.62 -6.51
C ALA A 110 -7.73 5.40 -6.94
N ARG A 111 -7.26 6.24 -6.02
CA ARG A 111 -6.01 6.97 -6.10
C ARG A 111 -4.99 6.19 -5.26
N LEU A 112 -3.89 5.74 -5.88
CA LEU A 112 -2.91 4.84 -5.27
C LEU A 112 -1.52 5.47 -5.22
N TYR A 113 -0.79 5.22 -4.14
CA TYR A 113 0.59 5.65 -3.95
C TYR A 113 1.54 4.93 -4.90
N ARG A 114 2.06 5.64 -5.91
CA ARG A 114 2.98 5.08 -6.90
C ARG A 114 4.24 4.52 -6.26
N SER A 115 4.83 5.30 -5.35
CA SER A 115 6.01 4.97 -4.54
C SER A 115 5.84 3.64 -3.80
N ARG A 116 4.68 3.42 -3.18
CA ARG A 116 4.39 2.21 -2.41
C ARG A 116 4.19 0.99 -3.27
N ILE A 117 3.53 1.13 -4.41
CA ILE A 117 3.37 0.01 -5.35
C ILE A 117 4.73 -0.44 -5.85
N ILE A 118 5.52 0.48 -6.40
CA ILE A 118 6.90 0.20 -6.84
C ILE A 118 7.70 -0.44 -5.72
N GLY A 119 7.61 0.16 -4.54
CA GLY A 119 8.24 -0.31 -3.34
C GLY A 119 7.89 -1.73 -2.93
N GLY A 120 6.60 -2.06 -2.89
CA GLY A 120 6.11 -3.40 -2.59
C GLY A 120 6.60 -4.43 -3.60
N LEU A 121 6.63 -4.08 -4.90
CA LEU A 121 7.21 -4.94 -5.94
C LEU A 121 8.71 -5.18 -5.72
N GLN A 122 9.46 -4.13 -5.36
CA GLN A 122 10.89 -4.22 -5.07
C GLN A 122 11.21 -5.02 -3.81
N GLN A 123 10.36 -4.98 -2.77
CA GLN A 123 10.49 -5.85 -1.59
C GLN A 123 10.39 -7.34 -1.95
N LEU A 124 9.56 -7.64 -2.94
CA LEU A 124 9.44 -8.97 -3.52
C LEU A 124 10.58 -9.30 -4.50
N ALA A 125 11.55 -8.41 -4.68
CA ALA A 125 12.68 -8.53 -5.59
C ALA A 125 12.29 -8.54 -7.09
N ILE A 126 11.09 -8.07 -7.42
CA ILE A 126 10.56 -8.00 -8.78
C ILE A 126 11.15 -6.76 -9.49
N PRO A 127 11.89 -6.92 -10.59
CA PRO A 127 12.37 -5.80 -11.38
C PRO A 127 11.23 -5.12 -12.12
N LEU A 128 11.22 -3.79 -12.18
CA LEU A 128 10.20 -3.05 -12.92
C LEU A 128 10.51 -3.09 -14.42
N GLN A 129 9.50 -2.92 -15.27
CA GLN A 129 9.65 -2.96 -16.73
C GLN A 129 10.69 -1.95 -17.25
N ASN A 130 10.75 -0.76 -16.66
CA ASN A 130 11.69 0.30 -17.06
C ASN A 130 13.04 0.22 -16.35
N ASP A 131 13.26 -0.74 -15.45
CA ASP A 131 14.55 -0.90 -14.78
C ASP A 131 15.60 -1.43 -15.78
N LEU A 132 16.79 -0.82 -15.77
CA LEU A 132 17.97 -1.28 -16.53
C LEU A 132 18.65 -2.51 -15.89
N THR A 133 17.95 -3.25 -15.02
CA THR A 133 18.52 -4.43 -14.37
C THR A 133 18.82 -5.51 -15.39
N GLN A 134 20.10 -5.88 -15.47
CA GLN A 134 20.57 -6.93 -16.36
C GLN A 134 19.98 -8.30 -15.96
N PRO A 135 19.65 -9.15 -16.93
CA PRO A 135 19.39 -10.56 -16.71
C PRO A 135 20.48 -11.25 -15.89
N ILE A 136 20.09 -12.16 -15.00
CA ILE A 136 21.03 -12.97 -14.21
C ILE A 136 20.93 -14.41 -14.69
N SER A 137 22.08 -14.97 -15.10
CA SER A 137 22.20 -16.41 -15.34
C SER A 137 22.60 -17.11 -14.04
N ILE A 138 21.89 -18.19 -13.71
CA ILE A 138 22.16 -19.02 -12.53
C ILE A 138 22.17 -20.49 -12.93
N ARG A 139 23.08 -21.28 -12.34
CA ARG A 139 23.08 -22.73 -12.56
C ARG A 139 22.06 -23.39 -11.66
N LEU A 140 21.37 -24.41 -12.16
CA LEU A 140 20.49 -25.26 -11.37
C LEU A 140 21.18 -26.60 -11.11
N ARG A 141 21.33 -26.95 -9.84
CA ARG A 141 21.79 -28.26 -9.40
C ARG A 141 20.67 -28.96 -8.64
N PHE A 142 20.51 -30.26 -8.87
CA PHE A 142 19.64 -31.11 -8.07
C PHE A 142 20.48 -31.91 -7.08
N ASP A 143 19.90 -32.25 -5.93
CA ASP A 143 20.51 -33.20 -5.02
C ASP A 143 20.70 -34.55 -5.74
N GLU A 144 21.95 -35.00 -5.84
CA GLU A 144 22.34 -36.26 -6.48
C GLU A 144 21.97 -37.49 -5.63
N SER A 145 21.55 -37.29 -4.37
CA SER A 145 21.11 -38.38 -3.50
C SER A 145 19.71 -38.90 -3.88
N GLU A 146 19.72 -39.81 -4.85
CA GLU A 146 18.65 -40.74 -5.25
C GLU A 146 17.47 -40.15 -6.07
N TRP A 147 17.84 -39.77 -7.29
CA TRP A 147 17.10 -39.78 -8.56
C TRP A 147 15.64 -39.30 -8.68
N PHE A 148 15.49 -38.26 -9.52
CA PHE A 148 14.38 -38.09 -10.46
C PHE A 148 14.37 -39.24 -11.48
N VAL A 149 13.32 -40.06 -11.47
CA VAL A 149 13.30 -41.34 -12.22
C VAL A 149 12.98 -41.16 -13.72
N LYS A 150 12.69 -39.95 -14.21
CA LYS A 150 12.36 -39.70 -15.62
C LYS A 150 12.89 -38.36 -16.13
N ALA A 151 13.63 -38.39 -17.25
CA ALA A 151 14.11 -37.20 -17.96
C ALA A 151 12.98 -36.19 -18.25
N ASP A 152 11.75 -36.69 -18.50
CA ASP A 152 10.58 -35.84 -18.74
C ASP A 152 10.15 -35.03 -17.51
N GLN A 153 10.31 -35.56 -16.29
CA GLN A 153 9.95 -34.87 -15.05
C GLN A 153 10.97 -33.79 -14.69
N GLU A 154 12.25 -34.04 -14.91
CA GLU A 154 13.30 -33.03 -14.76
C GLU A 154 13.10 -31.88 -15.76
N LYS A 155 12.81 -32.21 -17.03
CA LYS A 155 12.48 -31.21 -18.05
C LYS A 155 11.24 -30.40 -17.68
N LEU A 156 10.20 -31.05 -17.17
CA LEU A 156 8.99 -30.38 -16.68
C LEU A 156 9.29 -29.45 -15.50
N LEU A 157 10.07 -29.90 -14.53
CA LEU A 157 10.49 -29.11 -13.37
C LEU A 157 11.32 -27.89 -13.79
N LYS A 158 12.35 -28.07 -14.63
CA LYS A 158 13.15 -26.97 -15.17
C LYS A 158 12.28 -25.94 -15.89
N SER A 159 11.35 -26.40 -16.74
CA SER A 159 10.43 -25.51 -17.46
C SER A 159 9.50 -24.74 -16.51
N MET A 160 8.93 -25.42 -15.51
CA MET A 160 8.05 -24.80 -14.51
C MET A 160 8.78 -23.81 -13.60
N LEU A 161 10.02 -24.11 -13.22
CA LEU A 161 10.87 -23.24 -12.42
C LEU A 161 11.32 -22.02 -13.24
N GLN A 162 11.80 -22.24 -14.47
CA GLN A 162 12.19 -21.14 -15.38
C GLN A 162 11.05 -20.16 -15.61
N ARG A 163 9.81 -20.66 -15.78
CA ARG A 163 8.63 -19.78 -15.91
C ARG A 163 8.46 -18.89 -14.68
N ARG A 164 8.52 -19.45 -13.47
CA ARG A 164 8.38 -18.67 -12.22
C ARG A 164 9.55 -17.71 -11.95
N LEU A 165 10.73 -18.00 -12.48
CA LEU A 165 11.91 -17.14 -12.38
C LEU A 165 11.96 -16.04 -13.45
N ALA A 166 11.24 -16.19 -14.56
CA ALA A 166 11.25 -15.23 -15.68
C ALA A 166 10.81 -13.81 -15.29
N PRO A 167 9.76 -13.59 -14.46
CA PRO A 167 9.40 -12.25 -13.98
C PRO A 167 10.53 -11.56 -13.21
N TYR A 168 11.44 -12.34 -12.63
CA TYR A 168 12.62 -11.86 -11.91
C TYR A 168 13.83 -11.64 -12.83
N ARG A 169 13.70 -11.83 -14.15
CA ARG A 169 14.80 -11.78 -15.14
C ARG A 169 15.95 -12.75 -14.79
N ILE A 170 15.61 -13.89 -14.20
CA ILE A 170 16.56 -14.96 -13.88
C ILE A 170 16.42 -16.07 -14.92
N PHE A 171 17.54 -16.47 -15.47
CA PHE A 171 17.64 -17.53 -16.47
C PHE A 171 18.45 -18.68 -15.90
N LEU A 172 17.91 -19.89 -16.03
CA LEU A 172 18.61 -21.12 -15.68
C LEU A 172 19.60 -21.43 -16.81
N GLY A 173 20.89 -21.26 -16.55
CA GLY A 173 21.98 -21.59 -17.47
C GLY A 173 22.32 -23.08 -17.43
N GLU A 174 22.98 -23.57 -18.48
CA GLU A 174 23.51 -24.93 -18.52
C GLU A 174 24.76 -25.05 -17.62
N GLU A 175 25.01 -26.25 -17.06
CA GLU A 175 26.05 -26.51 -16.05
C GLU A 175 27.47 -26.10 -16.47
N GLN A 176 27.74 -25.95 -17.77
CA GLN A 176 29.08 -25.76 -18.33
C GLN A 176 29.49 -24.31 -18.64
N GLU A 177 28.61 -23.30 -18.51
CA GLU A 177 28.90 -21.96 -19.04
C GLU A 177 29.72 -21.05 -18.11
N ASN A 178 29.75 -21.27 -16.78
CA ASN A 178 30.55 -20.49 -15.83
C ASN A 178 30.63 -21.16 -14.44
N LEU A 179 31.82 -21.68 -14.06
CA LEU A 179 32.03 -22.35 -12.77
C LEU A 179 31.91 -21.40 -11.56
N ASP A 180 32.12 -20.10 -11.77
CA ASP A 180 32.01 -19.05 -10.75
C ASP A 180 30.59 -18.47 -10.65
N ALA A 181 29.65 -18.90 -11.50
CA ALA A 181 28.27 -18.46 -11.40
C ALA A 181 27.59 -19.04 -10.15
N PRO A 182 26.70 -18.26 -9.51
CA PRO A 182 25.89 -18.75 -8.40
C PRO A 182 25.05 -19.97 -8.84
N VAL A 183 24.69 -20.78 -7.85
CA VAL A 183 23.98 -22.05 -8.03
C VAL A 183 22.73 -22.06 -7.17
N PHE A 184 21.61 -22.42 -7.78
CA PHE A 184 20.43 -22.88 -7.06
C PHE A 184 20.51 -24.39 -6.88
N ASP A 185 20.61 -24.83 -5.64
CA ASP A 185 20.61 -26.24 -5.23
C ASP A 185 19.21 -26.59 -4.75
N LEU A 186 18.49 -27.39 -5.54
CA LEU A 186 17.10 -27.77 -5.30
C LEU A 186 17.03 -29.18 -4.72
N ARG A 187 16.40 -29.30 -3.55
CA ARG A 187 16.30 -30.55 -2.80
C ARG A 187 14.85 -30.91 -2.51
N PHE A 188 14.55 -32.19 -2.53
CA PHE A 188 13.21 -32.71 -2.28
C PHE A 188 13.23 -33.55 -1.01
N SER A 189 12.18 -33.45 -0.19
CA SER A 189 12.01 -34.35 0.94
C SER A 189 11.89 -35.80 0.47
N LYS A 190 12.29 -36.77 1.31
CA LYS A 190 12.11 -38.21 1.01
C LYS A 190 10.68 -38.58 0.63
N ALA A 191 9.69 -37.95 1.26
CA ALA A 191 8.28 -38.15 0.93
C ALA A 191 7.92 -37.60 -0.46
N ALA A 192 8.48 -36.46 -0.88
CA ALA A 192 8.35 -35.95 -2.25
C ALA A 192 8.88 -36.94 -3.26
N GLN A 193 10.09 -37.45 -2.99
CA GLN A 193 10.80 -38.39 -3.84
C GLN A 193 9.97 -39.68 -4.02
N GLN A 194 9.31 -40.15 -2.96
CA GLN A 194 8.44 -41.32 -3.02
C GLN A 194 7.14 -41.07 -3.80
N LEU A 195 6.53 -39.88 -3.67
CA LEU A 195 5.24 -39.56 -4.29
C LEU A 195 5.35 -39.29 -5.81
N LEU A 196 6.49 -38.76 -6.26
CA LEU A 196 6.80 -38.66 -7.69
C LEU A 196 6.97 -40.04 -8.36
N ASN A 197 7.14 -41.10 -7.56
CA ASN A 197 7.49 -42.44 -7.99
C ASN A 197 6.39 -43.51 -7.78
N LYS A 198 5.38 -43.30 -6.91
CA LYS A 198 4.29 -44.28 -6.64
C LYS A 198 2.95 -43.63 -6.25
N ASN A 199 1.85 -44.33 -6.52
CA ASN A 199 0.49 -43.96 -6.08
C ASN A 199 0.33 -44.16 -4.55
N PHE A 200 0.41 -43.08 -3.77
CA PHE A 200 0.11 -43.07 -2.34
C PHE A 200 -1.18 -42.29 -2.04
N ASN A 201 -1.85 -42.60 -0.92
CA ASN A 201 -3.13 -41.96 -0.54
C ASN A 201 -2.95 -40.49 -0.12
N SER A 202 -1.97 -40.18 0.75
CA SER A 202 -1.58 -38.81 1.12
C SER A 202 -0.26 -38.76 1.87
N ALA A 203 0.58 -37.77 1.62
CA ALA A 203 1.80 -37.51 2.39
C ALA A 203 2.11 -36.01 2.46
N THR A 204 2.77 -35.58 3.55
CA THR A 204 3.37 -34.25 3.62
C THR A 204 4.67 -34.26 2.84
N ILE A 205 4.73 -33.41 1.83
CA ILE A 205 5.84 -33.31 0.90
C ILE A 205 6.49 -31.95 1.04
N GLY A 206 7.82 -31.90 1.06
CA GLY A 206 8.61 -30.68 1.03
C GLY A 206 9.59 -30.54 -0.12
N ILE A 207 9.92 -29.29 -0.44
CA ILE A 207 10.95 -28.85 -1.38
C ILE A 207 11.80 -27.76 -0.72
N GLN A 208 13.10 -27.76 -0.96
CA GLN A 208 14.05 -26.77 -0.46
C GLN A 208 14.82 -26.20 -1.64
N LEU A 209 15.04 -24.88 -1.64
CA LEU A 209 15.90 -24.19 -2.59
C LEU A 209 17.00 -23.48 -1.80
N LEU A 210 18.25 -23.78 -2.12
CA LEU A 210 19.41 -23.11 -1.53
C LEU A 210 20.11 -22.27 -2.59
N LEU A 211 20.46 -21.03 -2.25
CA LEU A 211 21.37 -20.22 -3.04
C LEU A 211 22.80 -20.47 -2.57
N LYS A 212 23.67 -20.86 -3.49
CA LYS A 212 25.10 -21.08 -3.23
C LYS A 212 25.96 -20.23 -4.15
N ASN A 213 27.08 -19.74 -3.65
CA ASN A 213 28.11 -19.11 -4.45
C ASN A 213 29.48 -19.60 -3.97
N GLN A 214 30.34 -20.04 -4.89
CA GLN A 214 31.68 -20.57 -4.59
C GLN A 214 31.70 -21.61 -3.44
N GLY A 215 30.67 -22.46 -3.37
CA GLY A 215 30.54 -23.51 -2.35
C GLY A 215 29.91 -23.07 -1.01
N GLN A 216 29.76 -21.77 -0.77
CA GLN A 216 29.09 -21.24 0.42
C GLN A 216 27.58 -21.11 0.20
N THR A 217 26.77 -21.56 1.16
CA THR A 217 25.32 -21.29 1.18
C THR A 217 25.09 -19.86 1.64
N LEU A 218 24.42 -19.07 0.81
CA LEU A 218 24.07 -17.67 1.09
C LEU A 218 22.68 -17.56 1.72
N GLY A 219 21.78 -18.46 1.35
CA GLY A 219 20.45 -18.54 1.94
C GLY A 219 19.72 -19.81 1.53
N GLU A 220 18.61 -20.08 2.20
CA GLU A 220 17.71 -21.18 1.87
C GLU A 220 16.25 -20.80 2.08
N VAL A 221 15.37 -21.44 1.31
CA VAL A 221 13.93 -21.44 1.55
C VAL A 221 13.40 -22.85 1.45
N TYR A 222 12.37 -23.13 2.24
CA TYR A 222 11.73 -24.44 2.31
C TYR A 222 10.22 -24.28 2.23
N ALA A 223 9.57 -25.15 1.48
CA ALA A 223 8.13 -25.22 1.35
C ALA A 223 7.67 -26.65 1.61
N GLN A 224 6.52 -26.80 2.29
CA GLN A 224 5.91 -28.10 2.53
C GLN A 224 4.39 -28.05 2.40
N ARG A 225 3.79 -29.16 1.96
CA ARG A 225 2.33 -29.29 1.83
C ARG A 225 1.88 -30.74 1.96
N LEU A 226 0.73 -30.93 2.59
CA LEU A 226 0.00 -32.21 2.55
C LEU A 226 -0.65 -32.36 1.18
N ILE A 227 -0.30 -33.42 0.45
CA ILE A 227 -0.85 -33.71 -0.87
C ILE A 227 -1.39 -35.14 -0.88
N SER A 228 -2.65 -35.27 -1.31
CA SER A 228 -3.29 -36.56 -1.60
C SER A 228 -3.06 -36.96 -3.05
N ASN A 229 -3.20 -38.25 -3.38
CA ASN A 229 -2.91 -38.85 -4.69
C ASN A 229 -3.16 -37.92 -5.92
N ARG A 230 -2.07 -37.33 -6.45
CA ARG A 230 -2.07 -36.39 -7.58
C ARG A 230 -0.86 -36.70 -8.47
N ASN A 231 -0.94 -36.33 -9.75
CA ASN A 231 0.17 -36.54 -10.68
C ASN A 231 1.40 -35.68 -10.31
N ALA A 232 2.58 -36.09 -10.78
CA ALA A 232 3.85 -35.42 -10.50
C ALA A 232 3.85 -33.93 -10.91
N GLY A 233 3.23 -33.58 -12.04
CA GLY A 233 3.16 -32.20 -12.52
C GLY A 233 2.40 -31.28 -11.56
N PHE A 234 1.28 -31.74 -11.00
CA PHE A 234 0.52 -31.00 -10.00
C PHE A 234 1.32 -30.80 -8.71
N VAL A 235 1.98 -31.87 -8.24
CA VAL A 235 2.82 -31.83 -7.03
C VAL A 235 3.95 -30.80 -7.19
N ILE A 236 4.67 -30.85 -8.31
CA ILE A 236 5.76 -29.91 -8.62
C ILE A 236 5.23 -28.47 -8.67
N ALA A 237 4.15 -28.22 -9.41
CA ALA A 237 3.59 -26.88 -9.54
C ALA A 237 3.24 -26.28 -8.17
N VAL A 238 2.55 -27.04 -7.34
CA VAL A 238 2.11 -26.61 -6.01
C VAL A 238 3.27 -26.32 -5.06
N LEU A 239 4.32 -27.14 -5.09
CA LEU A 239 5.51 -26.93 -4.27
C LEU A 239 6.31 -25.70 -4.73
N LEU A 240 6.43 -25.50 -6.03
CA LEU A 240 7.09 -24.30 -6.58
C LEU A 240 6.30 -23.03 -6.29
N ASP A 241 4.96 -23.07 -6.38
CA ASP A 241 4.11 -21.92 -6.02
C ASP A 241 4.29 -21.55 -4.54
N GLN A 242 4.37 -22.55 -3.66
CA GLN A 242 4.63 -22.33 -2.24
C GLN A 242 6.03 -21.74 -2.00
N LEU A 243 7.04 -22.25 -2.70
CA LEU A 243 8.42 -21.77 -2.57
C LEU A 243 8.57 -20.33 -3.08
N MET A 244 7.84 -19.96 -4.13
CA MET A 244 7.81 -18.63 -4.71
C MET A 244 7.30 -17.56 -3.72
N LEU A 245 6.46 -17.93 -2.75
CA LEU A 245 5.97 -17.01 -1.73
C LEU A 245 7.08 -16.48 -0.81
N ASP A 246 8.16 -17.23 -0.65
CA ASP A 246 9.20 -17.00 0.36
C ASP A 246 10.60 -16.74 -0.23
N TRP A 247 10.82 -16.94 -1.54
CA TRP A 247 12.16 -16.85 -2.15
C TRP A 247 12.68 -15.43 -2.43
N ALA A 248 11.91 -14.39 -2.16
CA ALA A 248 12.32 -13.00 -2.40
C ALA A 248 13.64 -12.60 -1.71
N PRO A 249 13.99 -13.06 -0.48
CA PRO A 249 15.31 -12.85 0.12
C PRO A 249 16.43 -13.45 -0.74
N LEU A 250 16.29 -14.69 -1.23
CA LEU A 250 17.30 -15.33 -2.08
C LEU A 250 17.54 -14.54 -3.38
N ILE A 251 16.47 -14.03 -3.99
CA ILE A 251 16.59 -13.22 -5.21
C ILE A 251 17.31 -11.90 -4.92
N ARG A 252 17.08 -11.30 -3.73
CA ARG A 252 17.81 -10.11 -3.30
C ARG A 252 19.29 -10.41 -3.09
N ASP A 253 19.63 -11.50 -2.39
CA ASP A 253 21.02 -11.92 -2.15
C ASP A 253 21.74 -12.19 -3.49
N LEU A 254 21.07 -12.88 -4.41
CA LEU A 254 21.58 -13.13 -5.76
C LEU A 254 21.88 -11.82 -6.51
N ARG A 255 20.99 -10.83 -6.42
CA ARG A 255 21.19 -9.50 -7.02
C ARG A 255 22.29 -8.71 -6.30
N GLN A 256 22.44 -8.87 -5.00
CA GLN A 256 23.52 -8.26 -4.22
C GLN A 256 24.88 -8.81 -4.62
N LEU A 257 25.03 -10.09 -4.92
CA LEU A 257 26.29 -10.64 -5.45
C LEU A 257 26.78 -9.91 -6.71
N GLN A 258 25.86 -9.37 -7.50
CA GLN A 258 26.18 -8.59 -8.70
C GLN A 258 26.42 -7.11 -8.43
N ARG A 259 26.02 -6.60 -7.26
CA ARG A 259 26.26 -5.23 -6.83
C ARG A 259 27.48 -5.23 -5.93
N LYS A 260 28.48 -4.39 -6.21
CA LYS A 260 29.51 -4.12 -5.20
C LYS A 260 28.81 -3.52 -3.98
N ASP A 261 29.24 -3.92 -2.80
CA ASP A 261 28.58 -3.56 -1.54
C ASP A 261 28.57 -2.04 -1.37
N ASP A 262 27.37 -1.44 -1.47
CA ASP A 262 27.19 -0.02 -1.77
C ASP A 262 26.43 0.66 -0.62
N GLY A 263 27.17 1.13 0.38
CA GLY A 263 26.69 1.79 1.61
C GLY A 263 25.31 2.44 1.52
N GLN A 264 24.28 1.70 1.93
CA GLN A 264 22.88 2.14 1.91
C GLN A 264 22.54 2.94 3.16
N LEU A 265 21.57 3.85 3.04
CA LEU A 265 20.94 4.53 4.16
C LEU A 265 19.48 4.08 4.23
N ARG A 266 18.94 3.99 5.46
CA ARG A 266 17.54 3.68 5.74
C ARG A 266 16.87 4.85 6.46
N LEU A 267 15.67 5.20 6.00
CA LEU A 267 14.82 6.22 6.62
C LEU A 267 13.50 5.57 6.99
N GLU A 268 13.23 5.46 8.28
CA GLU A 268 11.95 5.01 8.79
C GLU A 268 11.09 6.23 9.12
N VAL A 269 9.93 6.31 8.50
CA VAL A 269 8.90 7.33 8.78
C VAL A 269 7.79 6.66 9.54
N LEU A 270 7.57 7.09 10.78
CA LEU A 270 6.49 6.63 11.63
C LEU A 270 5.15 7.25 11.18
N ASN A 271 4.04 6.60 11.52
CA ASN A 271 2.67 7.01 11.23
C ASN A 271 2.42 7.20 9.73
N ALA A 272 2.38 6.08 9.00
CA ALA A 272 2.17 5.94 7.53
C ALA A 272 1.88 7.27 6.78
N PRO A 273 2.81 7.78 5.96
CA PRO A 273 2.72 9.10 5.37
C PRO A 273 1.52 9.22 4.41
N SER A 274 0.89 10.40 4.31
CA SER A 274 -0.06 10.70 3.24
C SER A 274 0.68 11.08 1.94
N ALA A 275 -0.03 11.32 0.84
CA ALA A 275 0.58 11.79 -0.42
C ALA A 275 1.38 13.08 -0.18
N GLU A 276 0.76 14.02 0.54
CA GLU A 276 1.39 15.28 0.92
C GLU A 276 2.65 15.05 1.79
N MET A 277 2.61 14.09 2.72
CA MET A 277 3.74 13.79 3.59
C MET A 277 4.88 13.12 2.82
N GLU A 278 4.59 12.19 1.90
CA GLU A 278 5.62 11.59 1.05
C GLU A 278 6.25 12.65 0.13
N ASP A 279 5.45 13.53 -0.46
CA ASP A 279 5.96 14.63 -1.28
C ASP A 279 6.87 15.57 -0.47
N GLU A 280 6.47 15.92 0.76
CA GLU A 280 7.28 16.74 1.66
C GLU A 280 8.53 16.01 2.16
N LEU A 281 8.44 14.70 2.44
CA LEU A 281 9.56 13.85 2.82
C LEU A 281 10.65 13.89 1.75
N PHE A 282 10.29 13.57 0.50
CA PHE A 282 11.29 13.51 -0.56
C PHE A 282 11.81 14.91 -0.94
N ARG A 283 10.99 15.95 -0.80
CA ARG A 283 11.39 17.34 -1.07
C ARG A 283 12.36 17.91 -0.04
N SER A 284 12.11 17.71 1.25
CA SER A 284 12.94 18.27 2.34
C SER A 284 14.03 17.29 2.77
N VAL A 285 13.63 16.16 3.34
CA VAL A 285 14.51 15.12 3.89
C VAL A 285 15.31 14.43 2.78
N GLY A 286 14.65 14.02 1.69
CA GLY A 286 15.30 13.35 0.56
C GLY A 286 16.40 14.20 -0.07
N ARG A 287 16.19 15.51 -0.16
CA ARG A 287 17.17 16.49 -0.63
C ARG A 287 18.36 16.61 0.33
N GLN A 288 18.11 16.63 1.64
CA GLN A 288 19.18 16.69 2.65
C GLN A 288 20.09 15.46 2.60
N ILE A 289 19.50 14.28 2.37
CA ILE A 289 20.24 13.02 2.25
C ILE A 289 20.99 12.92 0.90
N GLY A 290 20.50 13.60 -0.14
CA GLY A 290 21.00 13.43 -1.50
C GLY A 290 20.73 12.02 -2.02
N TRP A 291 19.54 11.48 -1.75
CA TRP A 291 19.21 10.10 -2.11
C TRP A 291 18.91 9.94 -3.60
N ASN A 292 19.65 9.05 -4.25
CA ASN A 292 19.34 8.65 -5.62
C ASN A 292 18.36 7.46 -5.61
N GLN A 293 17.14 7.71 -6.09
CA GLN A 293 16.08 6.70 -6.27
C GLN A 293 15.83 5.83 -5.02
N PRO A 294 15.38 6.41 -3.89
CA PRO A 294 15.04 5.63 -2.72
C PRO A 294 13.91 4.64 -3.04
N THR A 295 14.06 3.42 -2.53
CA THR A 295 13.12 2.30 -2.69
C THR A 295 12.43 2.02 -1.36
N LEU A 296 11.19 1.53 -1.40
CA LEU A 296 10.52 1.10 -0.17
C LEU A 296 11.16 -0.20 0.33
N HIS A 297 11.76 -0.16 1.51
CA HIS A 297 12.32 -1.33 2.18
C HIS A 297 11.27 -2.11 2.97
N MET A 298 10.39 -1.41 3.69
CA MET A 298 9.38 -2.02 4.54
C MET A 298 8.12 -1.14 4.58
N LEU A 299 6.95 -1.77 4.57
CA LEU A 299 5.67 -1.11 4.77
C LEU A 299 4.93 -1.83 5.91
N THR A 300 4.61 -1.10 6.97
CA THR A 300 3.80 -1.60 8.08
C THR A 300 2.60 -0.66 8.30
N PRO A 301 1.60 -1.06 9.11
CA PRO A 301 0.50 -0.15 9.46
C PRO A 301 0.94 1.15 10.15
N TYR A 302 2.15 1.18 10.74
CA TYR A 302 2.61 2.30 11.57
C TYR A 302 3.93 2.91 11.11
N SER A 303 4.60 2.34 10.12
CA SER A 303 5.84 2.90 9.61
C SER A 303 6.11 2.50 8.17
N VAL A 304 6.85 3.37 7.49
CA VAL A 304 7.29 3.20 6.12
C VAL A 304 8.79 3.39 6.12
N VAL A 305 9.52 2.36 5.72
CA VAL A 305 10.98 2.41 5.65
C VAL A 305 11.38 2.55 4.20
N TYR A 306 12.09 3.62 3.88
CA TYR A 306 12.76 3.82 2.61
C TYR A 306 14.24 3.46 2.74
N GLN A 307 14.83 2.94 1.68
CA GLN A 307 16.26 2.66 1.60
C GLN A 307 16.80 3.14 0.25
N GLY A 308 18.02 3.67 0.26
CA GLY A 308 18.67 4.12 -0.96
C GLY A 308 20.15 4.36 -0.75
N ARG A 309 20.88 4.38 -1.87
CA ARG A 309 22.27 4.84 -1.87
C ARG A 309 22.28 6.36 -1.92
N PRO A 310 22.90 7.04 -0.95
CA PRO A 310 23.06 8.48 -1.04
C PRO A 310 24.19 8.84 -2.01
N GLU A 311 24.08 10.01 -2.63
CA GLU A 311 25.10 10.59 -3.50
C GLU A 311 26.31 11.11 -2.68
N GLN A 312 26.10 11.40 -1.40
CA GLN A 312 27.11 11.96 -0.50
C GLN A 312 27.73 10.88 0.40
N GLN A 313 28.88 11.20 1.01
CA GLN A 313 29.50 10.33 2.00
C GLN A 313 28.67 10.25 3.29
N HIS A 314 28.63 9.07 3.90
CA HIS A 314 27.83 8.79 5.09
C HIS A 314 28.11 9.72 6.28
N SER A 315 29.37 10.09 6.53
CA SER A 315 29.73 11.01 7.61
C SER A 315 29.11 12.39 7.43
N ALA A 316 29.24 12.97 6.23
CA ALA A 316 28.67 14.28 5.90
C ALA A 316 27.14 14.27 6.00
N ILE A 317 26.49 13.18 5.59
CA ILE A 317 25.04 13.02 5.74
C ILE A 317 24.69 12.97 7.22
N PHE A 318 25.36 12.12 8.01
CA PHE A 318 25.03 11.96 9.43
C PHE A 318 25.12 13.29 10.20
N GLU A 319 26.17 14.07 9.98
CA GLU A 319 26.34 15.42 10.55
C GLU A 319 25.22 16.37 10.09
N SER A 320 24.96 16.40 8.77
CA SER A 320 23.88 17.18 8.15
C SER A 320 22.48 16.83 8.71
N LEU A 321 22.24 15.56 9.04
CA LEU A 321 20.98 15.10 9.62
C LEU A 321 20.85 15.44 11.11
N GLN A 322 21.97 15.56 11.85
CA GLN A 322 21.95 16.02 13.24
C GLN A 322 21.53 17.48 13.35
N GLU A 323 21.88 18.30 12.37
CA GLU A 323 21.57 19.72 12.31
C GLU A 323 20.23 20.03 11.61
N PHE A 324 19.50 19.01 11.15
CA PHE A 324 18.28 19.18 10.38
C PHE A 324 17.12 19.74 11.24
N GLN A 325 16.76 21.00 10.99
CA GLN A 325 15.68 21.70 11.70
C GLN A 325 14.50 22.12 10.78
N GLU A 326 14.68 22.06 9.46
CA GLU A 326 13.74 22.63 8.48
C GLU A 326 12.81 21.57 7.87
N SER A 327 11.88 21.02 8.67
CA SER A 327 10.76 20.27 8.08
C SER A 327 9.57 20.09 9.02
N ARG A 328 8.46 19.62 8.44
CA ARG A 328 7.35 19.01 9.18
C ARG A 328 7.70 17.62 9.75
N PHE A 329 8.97 17.19 9.74
CA PHE A 329 9.44 15.97 10.38
C PHE A 329 10.25 16.29 11.64
N ARG A 330 9.99 15.53 12.70
CA ARG A 330 10.76 15.56 13.94
C ARG A 330 11.64 14.31 14.01
N SER A 331 12.94 14.52 14.18
CA SER A 331 13.88 13.44 14.47
C SER A 331 13.51 12.76 15.78
N ARG A 332 13.26 11.45 15.74
CA ARG A 332 13.07 10.60 16.92
C ARG A 332 14.35 9.92 17.33
N GLU A 333 15.05 9.39 16.34
CA GLU A 333 16.27 8.62 16.54
C GLU A 333 17.11 8.68 15.28
N LEU A 334 18.37 9.03 15.43
CA LEU A 334 19.35 9.00 14.35
C LEU A 334 20.53 8.19 14.85
N GLY A 335 20.89 7.13 14.12
CA GLY A 335 21.95 6.23 14.52
C GLY A 335 22.63 5.56 13.34
N ARG A 336 23.63 4.77 13.66
CA ARG A 336 24.44 4.05 12.68
C ARG A 336 24.65 2.61 13.14
N GLU A 337 24.35 1.68 12.25
CA GLU A 337 24.58 0.26 12.45
C GLU A 337 25.45 -0.25 11.30
N GLN A 338 26.69 -0.62 11.61
CA GLN A 338 27.70 -1.02 10.61
C GLN A 338 27.88 0.04 9.50
N SER A 339 27.61 -0.33 8.25
CA SER A 339 27.64 0.53 7.06
C SER A 339 26.30 1.22 6.75
N THR A 340 25.29 1.09 7.62
CA THR A 340 23.95 1.66 7.41
C THR A 340 23.68 2.80 8.39
N ILE A 341 23.31 3.97 7.87
CA ILE A 341 22.69 5.02 8.68
C ILE A 341 21.19 4.74 8.74
N PHE A 342 20.62 4.79 9.93
CA PHE A 342 19.18 4.74 10.11
C PHE A 342 18.69 6.05 10.74
N TRP A 343 17.58 6.56 10.22
CA TRP A 343 16.93 7.74 10.75
C TRP A 343 15.44 7.48 10.91
N ARG A 344 14.94 7.58 12.15
CA ARG A 344 13.53 7.50 12.48
C ARG A 344 12.97 8.90 12.59
N LEU A 345 12.03 9.20 11.70
CA LEU A 345 11.29 10.44 11.67
C LEU A 345 9.86 10.21 12.14
N ASP A 346 9.37 11.13 12.94
CA ASP A 346 7.95 11.29 13.19
C ASP A 346 7.45 12.49 12.40
N TRP A 347 6.25 12.41 11.85
CA TRP A 347 5.66 13.56 11.18
C TRP A 347 5.11 14.53 12.24
N ASN A 348 5.76 15.68 12.34
CA ASN A 348 5.32 16.80 13.15
C ASN A 348 4.20 17.54 12.42
N GLU A 349 2.97 17.09 12.66
CA GLU A 349 1.77 17.78 12.20
C GLU A 349 1.70 19.17 12.83
N SER A 350 2.00 20.21 12.04
CA SER A 350 1.66 21.57 12.44
C SER A 350 0.14 21.72 12.34
N LEU A 351 -0.52 21.65 13.52
CA LEU A 351 -1.93 21.94 13.63
C LEU A 351 -2.19 23.35 13.13
N GLN A 352 -3.04 23.46 12.12
CA GLN A 352 -3.44 24.74 11.58
C GLN A 352 -4.48 25.38 12.52
N PRO A 353 -4.37 26.68 12.80
CA PRO A 353 -5.37 27.37 13.58
C PRO A 353 -6.67 27.51 12.78
N LEU A 354 -7.81 27.43 13.48
CA LEU A 354 -9.09 27.82 12.92
C LEU A 354 -9.19 29.35 12.84
N LYS A 355 -9.98 29.86 11.89
CA LYS A 355 -10.29 31.29 11.80
C LYS A 355 -11.54 31.58 12.63
N LYS A 356 -11.49 32.60 13.49
CA LYS A 356 -12.68 33.02 14.25
C LYS A 356 -13.81 33.39 13.27
N ALA A 357 -14.99 32.81 13.47
CA ALA A 357 -16.13 33.12 12.64
C ALA A 357 -16.63 34.53 12.98
N LEU A 358 -16.77 35.38 11.97
CA LEU A 358 -17.25 36.76 12.13
C LEU A 358 -18.77 36.81 12.10
N GLU A 359 -19.38 35.94 11.29
CA GLU A 359 -20.82 35.88 11.04
C GLU A 359 -21.25 34.42 10.86
N ASN A 360 -22.53 34.16 11.12
CA ASN A 360 -23.11 32.85 10.84
C ASN A 360 -23.32 32.67 9.33
N PRO A 361 -23.14 31.46 8.78
CA PRO A 361 -23.48 31.20 7.39
C PRO A 361 -24.99 31.40 7.18
N PRO A 362 -25.42 31.84 5.98
CA PRO A 362 -26.81 32.24 5.73
C PRO A 362 -27.86 31.17 6.05
N ASP A 363 -27.48 29.90 5.96
CA ASP A 363 -28.37 28.75 6.17
C ASP A 363 -28.33 28.21 7.61
N TRP A 364 -27.68 28.92 8.53
CA TRP A 364 -27.69 28.59 9.96
C TRP A 364 -28.98 29.09 10.62
N PRO A 365 -29.70 28.25 11.37
CA PRO A 365 -30.94 28.69 12.03
C PRO A 365 -30.68 29.86 12.98
N GLU A 366 -31.47 30.92 12.87
CA GLU A 366 -31.39 32.10 13.76
C GLU A 366 -31.59 31.72 15.25
N THR A 367 -32.25 30.59 15.51
CA THR A 367 -32.47 30.05 16.86
C THR A 367 -31.24 29.39 17.47
N LYS A 368 -30.17 29.17 16.70
CA LYS A 368 -28.93 28.54 17.17
C LYS A 368 -27.86 29.59 17.52
N PRO A 369 -26.94 29.26 18.44
CA PRO A 369 -25.88 30.20 18.85
C PRO A 369 -24.96 30.56 17.69
N LEU A 370 -24.23 31.68 17.84
CA LEU A 370 -23.18 32.07 16.90
C LEU A 370 -22.14 30.96 16.78
N ILE A 371 -21.68 30.70 15.56
CA ILE A 371 -20.56 29.80 15.31
C ILE A 371 -19.28 30.46 15.81
N ASP A 372 -18.43 29.69 16.51
CA ASP A 372 -17.20 30.22 17.10
C ASP A 372 -16.06 30.31 16.08
N TRP A 373 -15.97 29.29 15.21
CA TRP A 373 -14.83 29.10 14.32
C TRP A 373 -15.25 28.67 12.92
N SER A 374 -14.37 28.92 11.95
CA SER A 374 -14.50 28.52 10.55
C SER A 374 -13.17 27.99 10.04
N LEU A 375 -13.23 27.03 9.11
CA LEU A 375 -12.04 26.61 8.37
C LEU A 375 -11.55 27.76 7.46
N PRO A 376 -10.24 28.01 7.37
CA PRO A 376 -9.68 28.96 6.41
C PRO A 376 -9.84 28.45 4.97
N GLU A 377 -9.83 29.37 4.01
CA GLU A 377 -10.00 29.06 2.57
C GLU A 377 -8.97 28.06 2.03
N ASN A 378 -7.77 28.03 2.64
CA ASN A 378 -6.81 26.97 2.40
C ASN A 378 -7.16 25.75 3.26
N HIS A 379 -7.97 24.86 2.71
CA HIS A 379 -8.47 23.64 3.35
C HIS A 379 -7.40 22.53 3.53
N GLN A 380 -6.11 22.85 3.36
CA GLN A 380 -5.01 21.88 3.46
C GLN A 380 -4.44 21.84 4.88
N GLY A 381 -4.27 20.62 5.41
CA GLY A 381 -3.72 20.37 6.74
C GLY A 381 -4.74 19.83 7.74
N ILE A 382 -4.31 19.76 9.01
CA ILE A 382 -5.09 19.22 10.12
C ILE A 382 -5.37 20.37 11.09
N PHE A 383 -6.65 20.58 11.41
CA PHE A 383 -7.09 21.69 12.24
C PHE A 383 -7.37 21.23 13.67
N TYR A 384 -6.96 22.01 14.66
CA TYR A 384 -7.36 21.74 16.04
C TYR A 384 -8.88 21.96 16.19
N LEU A 385 -9.62 20.96 16.65
CA LEU A 385 -11.06 21.05 16.91
C LEU A 385 -11.32 21.35 18.39
N PRO A 386 -11.67 22.60 18.74
CA PRO A 386 -11.93 22.98 20.13
C PRO A 386 -13.19 22.31 20.68
N ILE A 387 -13.08 21.82 21.91
CA ILE A 387 -14.21 21.26 22.67
C ILE A 387 -15.18 22.39 23.04
N GLN A 388 -16.47 22.05 23.13
CA GLN A 388 -17.58 22.93 23.46
C GLN A 388 -17.79 24.11 22.49
N SER A 389 -17.02 24.18 21.41
CA SER A 389 -17.12 25.22 20.38
C SER A 389 -17.73 24.65 19.09
N SER A 390 -18.41 25.50 18.33
CA SER A 390 -18.97 25.16 17.03
C SER A 390 -18.02 25.59 15.92
N VAL A 391 -17.74 24.67 14.98
CA VAL A 391 -16.85 24.92 13.85
C VAL A 391 -17.60 24.74 12.54
N TYR A 392 -17.59 25.77 11.71
CA TYR A 392 -18.13 25.75 10.35
C TYR A 392 -17.07 25.34 9.32
N ALA A 393 -17.48 24.54 8.34
CA ALA A 393 -16.66 24.25 7.18
C ALA A 393 -17.49 23.97 5.93
N GLU A 394 -16.88 24.16 4.76
CA GLU A 394 -17.44 23.80 3.48
C GLU A 394 -16.53 22.80 2.77
N LEU A 395 -17.01 21.58 2.59
CA LEU A 395 -16.30 20.58 1.82
C LEU A 395 -16.52 20.85 0.34
N SER A 396 -15.49 21.41 -0.32
CA SER A 396 -15.59 22.02 -1.66
C SER A 396 -15.90 21.06 -2.81
N ASN A 397 -15.54 19.78 -2.69
CA ASN A 397 -15.83 18.75 -3.69
C ASN A 397 -15.75 17.33 -3.09
N ARG A 398 -16.33 16.36 -3.78
CA ARG A 398 -16.42 14.94 -3.34
C ARG A 398 -15.08 14.25 -3.07
N GLY A 399 -13.99 14.70 -3.68
CA GLY A 399 -12.64 14.16 -3.47
C GLY A 399 -11.89 14.83 -2.34
N SER A 400 -12.41 15.95 -1.81
CA SER A 400 -11.83 16.65 -0.67
C SER A 400 -12.16 15.93 0.63
N SER A 401 -11.30 16.12 1.63
CA SER A 401 -11.59 15.76 3.01
C SER A 401 -11.00 16.80 3.94
N HIS A 402 -11.71 17.09 5.02
CA HIS A 402 -11.18 17.91 6.11
C HIS A 402 -10.67 17.02 7.23
N TRP A 403 -9.53 17.40 7.79
CA TRP A 403 -8.93 16.70 8.91
C TRP A 403 -8.93 17.58 10.15
N PHE A 404 -9.35 16.99 11.25
CA PHE A 404 -9.31 17.62 12.56
C PHE A 404 -8.52 16.75 13.53
N PHE A 405 -7.81 17.42 14.42
CA PHE A 405 -7.23 16.83 15.61
C PHE A 405 -8.05 17.22 16.82
N LEU A 406 -8.34 16.25 17.67
CA LEU A 406 -9.11 16.41 18.89
C LEU A 406 -8.31 15.85 20.07
N GLU A 407 -8.22 16.62 21.15
CA GLU A 407 -7.59 16.19 22.40
C GLU A 407 -8.63 16.25 23.52
N LEU A 408 -9.12 15.10 23.93
CA LEU A 408 -10.14 14.97 24.96
C LEU A 408 -9.51 14.94 26.36
N PRO A 409 -10.04 15.73 27.33
CA PRO A 409 -9.62 15.68 28.72
C PRO A 409 -9.68 14.26 29.28
N LYS A 410 -8.66 13.89 30.06
CA LYS A 410 -8.57 12.57 30.69
C LYS A 410 -9.65 12.41 31.76
N GLU A 411 -10.72 11.71 31.41
CA GLU A 411 -11.85 11.45 32.30
C GLU A 411 -12.36 10.02 32.14
N VAL A 412 -12.23 9.23 33.21
CA VAL A 412 -12.65 7.83 33.26
C VAL A 412 -14.18 7.74 33.13
N LYS A 413 -14.68 6.85 32.26
CA LYS A 413 -16.11 6.67 31.94
C LYS A 413 -16.85 7.87 31.32
N ALA A 414 -16.14 8.88 30.81
CA ALA A 414 -16.79 9.98 30.09
C ALA A 414 -17.25 9.55 28.69
N ASN A 415 -18.48 9.95 28.34
CA ASN A 415 -19.01 9.83 26.99
C ASN A 415 -18.93 11.20 26.31
N TRP A 416 -18.24 11.24 25.19
CA TRP A 416 -18.12 12.42 24.34
C TRP A 416 -19.06 12.30 23.15
N GLN A 417 -19.68 13.41 22.78
CA GLN A 417 -20.59 13.49 21.66
C GLN A 417 -20.00 14.42 20.61
N ILE A 418 -19.83 13.89 19.40
CA ILE A 418 -19.57 14.68 18.20
C ILE A 418 -20.92 14.94 17.55
N SER A 419 -21.45 16.14 17.76
CA SER A 419 -22.66 16.63 17.12
C SER A 419 -22.32 17.28 15.78
N TRP A 420 -23.27 17.18 14.85
CA TRP A 420 -23.07 17.54 13.46
C TRP A 420 -24.39 18.02 12.86
N ASP A 421 -24.32 19.11 12.09
CA ASP A 421 -25.43 19.66 11.34
C ASP A 421 -25.00 19.93 9.90
N VAL A 422 -25.67 19.29 8.93
CA VAL A 422 -25.56 19.66 7.51
C VAL A 422 -26.34 20.94 7.26
N LEU A 423 -25.72 21.87 6.57
CA LEU A 423 -26.34 23.12 6.15
C LEU A 423 -26.78 23.04 4.69
N GLY A 424 -28.05 23.38 4.46
CA GLY A 424 -28.67 23.31 3.15
C GLY A 424 -28.92 21.89 2.66
N SER A 425 -29.52 21.78 1.47
CA SER A 425 -29.69 20.50 0.80
C SER A 425 -28.36 20.07 0.18
N THR A 426 -27.89 18.87 0.52
CA THR A 426 -26.79 18.22 -0.21
C THR A 426 -27.23 16.85 -0.71
N LYS A 427 -26.74 16.49 -1.89
CA LYS A 427 -26.86 15.12 -2.42
C LYS A 427 -25.71 14.23 -1.96
N LEU A 428 -24.68 14.83 -1.35
CA LEU A 428 -23.55 14.13 -0.76
C LEU A 428 -24.01 13.32 0.46
N GLN A 429 -23.22 12.32 0.81
CA GLN A 429 -23.44 11.39 1.90
C GLN A 429 -22.29 11.53 2.89
N PRO A 430 -22.31 12.54 3.77
CA PRO A 430 -21.15 12.86 4.56
C PRO A 430 -20.76 11.73 5.50
N GLU A 431 -19.46 11.53 5.64
CA GLU A 431 -18.86 10.45 6.41
C GLU A 431 -17.79 10.99 7.37
N ILE A 432 -17.75 10.42 8.57
CA ILE A 432 -16.73 10.72 9.57
C ILE A 432 -15.93 9.45 9.87
N PHE A 433 -14.62 9.52 9.67
CA PHE A 433 -13.67 8.53 10.15
C PHE A 433 -13.05 9.01 11.46
N LEU A 434 -13.10 8.15 12.47
CA LEU A 434 -12.39 8.33 13.73
C LEU A 434 -11.13 7.48 13.70
N LEU A 435 -9.98 8.12 13.88
CA LEU A 435 -8.69 7.46 13.88
C LEU A 435 -7.97 7.73 15.21
N ASP A 436 -7.21 6.74 15.68
CA ASP A 436 -6.34 6.91 16.85
C ASP A 436 -5.13 7.80 16.53
N SER A 437 -4.29 8.08 17.53
CA SER A 437 -3.05 8.84 17.37
C SER A 437 -2.08 8.28 16.33
N LYS A 438 -2.20 7.00 15.97
CA LYS A 438 -1.41 6.33 14.92
C LYS A 438 -2.13 6.30 13.58
N ARG A 439 -3.25 7.02 13.47
CA ARG A 439 -4.17 7.07 12.32
C ARG A 439 -4.74 5.70 11.94
N LYS A 440 -4.81 4.76 12.88
CA LYS A 440 -5.58 3.53 12.69
C LYS A 440 -7.05 3.85 12.89
N ARG A 441 -7.88 3.43 11.94
CA ARG A 441 -9.33 3.63 12.01
C ARG A 441 -9.92 2.91 13.22
N ILE A 442 -10.48 3.67 14.16
CA ILE A 442 -11.25 3.19 15.31
C ILE A 442 -12.70 2.98 14.90
N ASN A 443 -13.27 3.91 14.16
CA ASN A 443 -14.67 3.90 13.75
C ASN A 443 -14.86 4.66 12.43
N GLN A 444 -15.94 4.35 11.73
CA GLN A 444 -16.38 5.01 10.50
C GLN A 444 -17.90 5.11 10.54
N GLN A 445 -18.43 6.31 10.30
CA GLN A 445 -19.86 6.55 10.36
C GLN A 445 -20.33 7.43 9.21
N LEU A 446 -21.22 6.86 8.40
CA LEU A 446 -22.08 7.60 7.49
C LEU A 446 -23.07 8.43 8.29
N MET A 447 -23.04 9.75 8.07
CA MET A 447 -23.84 10.67 8.87
C MET A 447 -25.28 10.74 8.39
N MET A 448 -25.58 10.66 7.08
CA MET A 448 -26.96 10.56 6.55
C MET A 448 -27.98 11.43 7.34
N LYS A 449 -28.90 10.80 8.10
CA LYS A 449 -29.86 11.47 9.00
C LYS A 449 -29.40 11.56 10.46
N LYS A 450 -28.30 10.90 10.83
CA LYS A 450 -27.71 10.97 12.17
C LYS A 450 -27.17 12.39 12.41
N LYS A 451 -27.47 12.91 13.59
CA LYS A 451 -27.01 14.24 14.04
C LYS A 451 -25.80 14.18 14.96
N ALA A 452 -25.42 12.99 15.41
CA ALA A 452 -24.29 12.85 16.33
C ALA A 452 -23.70 11.44 16.36
N ILE A 453 -22.45 11.36 16.82
CA ILE A 453 -21.72 10.14 17.17
C ILE A 453 -21.34 10.22 18.65
N THR A 454 -21.43 9.11 19.38
CA THR A 454 -20.94 9.02 20.76
C THR A 454 -19.64 8.21 20.79
N ILE A 455 -18.66 8.72 21.54
CA ILE A 455 -17.35 8.10 21.78
C ILE A 455 -17.19 7.88 23.29
N ASN A 456 -16.88 6.65 23.69
CA ASN A 456 -16.50 6.38 25.07
C ASN A 456 -15.00 6.61 25.23
N TYR A 457 -14.59 7.43 26.22
CA TYR A 457 -13.19 7.77 26.43
C TYR A 457 -12.29 6.54 26.64
N GLU A 458 -12.80 5.52 27.35
CA GLU A 458 -12.06 4.28 27.63
C GLU A 458 -11.71 3.47 26.37
N ASN A 459 -12.44 3.68 25.27
CA ASN A 459 -12.20 2.99 24.01
C ASN A 459 -11.20 3.75 23.11
N ILE A 460 -10.64 4.87 23.59
CA ILE A 460 -9.69 5.69 22.85
C ILE A 460 -8.25 5.30 23.24
N PRO A 461 -7.43 4.84 22.28
CA PRO A 461 -6.00 4.63 22.52
C PRO A 461 -5.28 5.94 22.88
N GLU A 462 -4.24 5.85 23.71
CA GLU A 462 -3.28 6.95 23.95
C GLU A 462 -3.87 8.26 24.50
N ASN A 463 -4.60 8.17 25.62
CA ASN A 463 -4.98 9.32 26.47
C ASN A 463 -5.86 10.38 25.78
N GLY A 464 -6.79 9.98 24.91
CA GLY A 464 -7.85 10.88 24.41
C GLY A 464 -7.48 11.70 23.17
N LYS A 465 -6.35 11.41 22.52
CA LYS A 465 -5.95 12.03 21.25
C LYS A 465 -6.56 11.29 20.07
N LEU A 466 -7.23 12.02 19.20
CA LEU A 466 -7.97 11.47 18.06
C LEU A 466 -7.81 12.33 16.82
N PHE A 467 -7.88 11.69 15.66
CA PHE A 467 -8.09 12.34 14.39
C PHE A 467 -9.51 12.10 13.89
N LEU A 468 -10.11 13.15 13.35
CA LEU A 468 -11.38 13.08 12.64
C LEU A 468 -11.12 13.45 11.18
N ARG A 469 -11.42 12.55 10.27
CA ARG A 469 -11.48 12.87 8.84
C ARG A 469 -12.95 12.95 8.43
N ILE A 470 -13.34 14.12 7.92
CA ILE A 470 -14.68 14.36 7.37
C ILE A 470 -14.55 14.37 5.86
N SER A 471 -15.30 13.50 5.20
CA SER A 471 -15.34 13.40 3.74
C SER A 471 -16.77 13.13 3.28
N ASP A 472 -16.95 13.03 1.97
CA ASP A 472 -18.14 12.41 1.39
C ASP A 472 -17.97 10.88 1.37
N GLU A 473 -19.06 10.12 1.53
CA GLU A 473 -19.12 8.71 1.17
C GLU A 473 -18.97 8.66 -0.34
N ILE A 474 -17.87 8.07 -0.77
CA ILE A 474 -17.54 8.14 -2.17
C ILE A 474 -18.27 6.98 -2.86
N GLY A 475 -19.49 7.26 -3.35
CA GLY A 475 -20.42 6.36 -4.07
C GLY A 475 -21.34 7.02 -5.11
N TYR A 476 -22.18 6.22 -5.78
CA TYR A 476 -23.14 6.72 -6.78
C TYR A 476 -24.34 7.40 -6.12
N ILE A 477 -24.58 8.66 -6.48
CA ILE A 477 -25.82 9.35 -6.16
C ILE A 477 -26.77 9.12 -7.32
N LYS A 478 -27.79 8.29 -7.12
CA LYS A 478 -28.88 8.09 -8.07
C LYS A 478 -29.39 9.47 -8.54
N SER A 479 -29.29 9.76 -9.84
CA SER A 479 -29.69 11.01 -10.53
C SER A 479 -28.75 12.24 -10.47
N SER A 480 -27.44 12.08 -10.22
CA SER A 480 -26.51 13.22 -10.29
C SER A 480 -25.42 13.05 -11.36
N VAL A 481 -25.54 13.79 -12.46
CA VAL A 481 -24.53 13.91 -13.51
C VAL A 481 -23.78 15.23 -13.31
N GLY A 482 -22.47 15.15 -13.01
CA GLY A 482 -21.48 16.18 -13.40
C GLY A 482 -21.59 17.62 -12.86
N GLY A 483 -22.04 17.86 -11.63
CA GLY A 483 -21.97 19.19 -11.00
C GLY A 483 -20.89 19.29 -9.92
N TYR A 484 -20.34 20.49 -9.67
CA TYR A 484 -19.63 20.80 -8.42
C TYR A 484 -20.60 20.57 -7.26
N GLN A 485 -20.34 19.54 -6.45
CA GLN A 485 -21.11 19.24 -5.26
C GLN A 485 -20.25 19.53 -4.05
N SER A 486 -20.69 20.48 -3.24
CA SER A 486 -20.15 20.75 -1.92
C SER A 486 -21.20 20.41 -0.86
N PHE A 487 -20.75 20.26 0.39
CA PHE A 487 -21.66 20.34 1.53
C PHE A 487 -21.04 21.22 2.60
N ARG A 488 -21.90 22.02 3.22
CA ARG A 488 -21.56 22.86 4.35
C ARG A 488 -22.03 22.17 5.61
N TYR A 489 -21.24 22.27 6.67
CA TYR A 489 -21.60 21.64 7.93
C TYR A 489 -21.06 22.43 9.12
N VAL A 490 -21.69 22.20 10.27
CA VAL A 490 -21.22 22.64 11.58
C VAL A 490 -20.97 21.40 12.42
N ILE A 491 -19.78 21.35 13.03
CA ILE A 491 -19.39 20.27 13.94
C ILE A 491 -19.11 20.85 15.32
N ARG A 492 -19.51 20.12 16.36
CA ARG A 492 -19.24 20.46 17.76
C ARG A 492 -18.99 19.19 18.56
N VAL A 493 -17.94 19.24 19.39
CA VAL A 493 -17.61 18.16 20.33
C VAL A 493 -17.94 18.60 21.73
N GLU A 494 -18.74 17.82 22.44
CA GLU A 494 -19.14 18.14 23.82
C GLU A 494 -19.25 16.89 24.67
N LYS A 495 -19.21 17.07 25.98
CA LYS A 495 -19.44 15.98 26.93
C LYS A 495 -20.93 15.70 27.02
N LYS A 496 -21.30 14.42 27.00
CA LYS A 496 -22.69 13.97 27.11
C LYS A 496 -23.14 13.80 28.55
#